data_AF-A0A3B0J8E8-F1
#
_entry.id   AF-A0A3B0J8E8-F1
#
_cell.length_a   1.000
_cell.length_b   1.000
_cell.length_c   1.000
_cell.angle_alpha   90.00
_cell.angle_beta   90.00
_cell.angle_gamma   90.00
#
_symmetry.space_group_name_H-M   'P 1'
#
loop_
_entity.id
_entity.type
_entity.pdbx_description
1 polymer ?
#
loop_
_entity_poly.entity_id
_entity_poly.type
_entity_poly.pdbx_seq_one_letter_code
_entity_poly.pdbx_strand_id
1 'polypeptide(L)' 'MKHLTPTETVNQIGRLNLSGNIIPANWWHHIKMPSGKPDSTAIILLSEIIYWYRPSEIRDESTGELKGWRKAFSE' A
#
# COMPACT_ATOMS: atom_id res chain seq x y z
N MET A 1 16.73 -16.19 -11.78
CA MET A 1 15.56 -15.29 -11.71
C MET A 1 15.87 -14.22 -10.68
N LYS A 2 15.86 -12.92 -11.03
CA LYS A 2 16.07 -11.85 -10.05
C LYS A 2 14.83 -11.78 -9.17
N HIS A 3 14.92 -12.24 -7.93
CA HIS A 3 13.91 -11.97 -6.92
C HIS A 3 13.91 -10.45 -6.69
N LEU A 4 12.83 -9.77 -7.09
CA LEU A 4 12.64 -8.34 -6.91
C LEU A 4 12.34 -8.07 -5.43
N THR A 5 13.38 -8.01 -4.60
CA THR A 5 13.25 -7.65 -3.19
C THR A 5 12.53 -6.30 -3.09
N PRO A 6 11.42 -6.19 -2.35
CA PRO A 6 10.75 -4.91 -2.17
C PRO A 6 11.66 -3.90 -1.47
N THR A 7 11.52 -2.62 -1.82
CA THR A 7 12.25 -1.57 -1.11
C THR A 7 11.74 -1.50 0.33
N GLU A 8 12.54 -0.94 1.24
CA GLU A 8 12.16 -0.83 2.65
C GLU A 8 10.82 -0.11 2.82
N THR A 9 10.59 0.97 2.05
CA THR A 9 9.30 1.68 2.04
C THR A 9 8.12 0.78 1.67
N VAL A 10 8.27 -0.08 0.66
CA VAL A 10 7.22 -1.02 0.23
C VAL A 10 6.96 -2.06 1.31
N ASN A 11 8.00 -2.57 1.96
CA ASN A 11 7.85 -3.50 3.09
C ASN A 11 7.09 -2.84 4.26
N GLN A 12 7.37 -1.57 4.57
CA GLN A 12 6.66 -0.85 5.62
C GLN A 12 5.19 -0.60 5.28
N ILE A 13 4.87 -0.28 4.02
CA ILE A 13 3.47 -0.17 3.56
C ILE A 13 2.72 -1.49 3.76
N GLY A 14 3.37 -2.63 3.49
CA GLY A 14 2.79 -3.97 3.71
C GLY A 14 2.42 -4.25 5.17
N ARG A 15 3.09 -3.61 6.13
CA ARG A 15 2.79 -3.75 7.58
C ARG A 15 1.59 -2.93 8.03
N LEU A 16 1.08 -2.02 7.18
CA LEU A 16 -0.10 -1.23 7.50
C LEU A 16 -1.34 -2.12 7.41
N ASN A 17 -2.12 -2.18 8.50
CA ASN A 17 -3.43 -2.85 8.57
C ASN A 17 -4.50 -2.05 7.80
N LEU A 18 -4.34 -1.96 6.48
CA LEU A 18 -5.32 -1.37 5.56
C LEU A 18 -5.78 -2.47 4.62
N SER A 19 -7.08 -2.72 4.56
CA SER A 19 -7.66 -3.72 3.68
C SER A 19 -8.32 -3.04 2.49
N GLY A 20 -7.98 -3.45 1.26
CA GLY A 20 -8.54 -2.86 0.04
C GLY A 20 -8.17 -1.38 -0.14
N ASN A 21 -9.03 -0.61 -0.81
CA ASN A 21 -8.87 0.83 -1.03
C ASN A 21 -9.56 1.66 0.08
N ILE A 22 -9.52 1.18 1.33
CA ILE A 22 -10.18 1.85 2.44
C ILE A 22 -9.30 2.98 2.97
N ILE A 23 -9.86 4.19 2.99
CA ILE A 23 -9.24 5.37 3.59
C ILE A 23 -9.50 5.37 5.10
N PRO A 24 -8.46 5.35 5.95
CA PRO A 24 -8.61 5.50 7.40
C PRO A 24 -9.28 6.81 7.77
N ALA A 25 -10.30 6.74 8.64
CA ALA A 25 -11.04 7.92 9.08
C ALA A 25 -10.14 8.97 9.76
N ASN A 26 -9.07 8.54 10.43
CA ASN A 26 -8.11 9.44 11.07
C ASN A 26 -7.35 10.31 10.06
N TRP A 27 -7.23 9.93 8.79
CA TRP A 27 -6.54 10.75 7.78
C TRP A 27 -7.27 12.08 7.54
N TRP A 28 -8.60 12.10 7.58
CA TRP A 28 -9.40 13.32 7.48
C TRP A 28 -9.13 14.30 8.64
N HIS A 29 -8.66 13.81 9.78
CA HIS A 29 -8.31 14.65 10.92
C HIS A 29 -6.88 15.20 10.85
N HIS A 30 -5.94 14.46 10.25
CA HIS A 30 -4.51 14.75 10.28
C HIS A 30 -3.98 15.37 8.99
N ILE A 31 -4.54 15.01 7.83
CA ILE A 31 -4.12 15.50 6.52
C ILE A 31 -5.00 16.69 6.15
N LYS A 32 -4.50 17.88 6.48
CA LYS A 32 -5.23 19.14 6.35
C LYS A 32 -4.44 20.16 5.53
N MET A 33 -5.17 20.98 4.80
CA MET A 33 -4.63 22.18 4.18
C MET A 33 -4.22 23.20 5.26
N PRO A 34 -3.43 24.25 4.91
CA PRO A 34 -3.13 25.35 5.84
C PRO A 34 -4.37 26.05 6.42
N SER A 35 -5.51 25.94 5.75
CA SER A 35 -6.82 26.44 6.23
C SER A 35 -7.44 25.61 7.36
N GLY A 36 -6.85 24.47 7.72
CA GLY A 36 -7.37 23.53 8.71
C GLY A 36 -8.46 22.58 8.21
N LYS A 37 -8.92 22.75 6.97
CA LYS A 37 -9.85 21.82 6.31
C LYS A 37 -9.11 20.56 5.82
N PRO A 38 -9.76 19.39 5.82
CA PRO A 38 -9.16 18.17 5.26
C PRO A 38 -8.74 18.37 3.81
N ASP A 39 -7.57 17.85 3.45
CA ASP A 39 -7.10 17.82 2.07
C ASP A 39 -7.55 16.51 1.40
N SER A 40 -8.77 16.53 0.85
CA SER A 40 -9.37 15.35 0.20
C SER A 40 -8.51 14.80 -0.93
N THR A 41 -7.82 15.67 -1.68
CA THR A 41 -6.99 15.28 -2.81
C THR A 41 -5.77 14.50 -2.33
N ALA A 42 -5.07 15.01 -1.32
CA ALA A 42 -3.92 14.32 -0.74
C ALA A 42 -4.31 12.97 -0.12
N ILE A 43 -5.44 12.92 0.58
CA ILE A 43 -5.98 11.70 1.21
C ILE A 43 -6.28 10.62 0.15
N ILE A 44 -6.96 10.97 -0.95
CA ILE A 44 -7.31 10.03 -2.01
C ILE A 44 -6.05 9.53 -2.74
N LEU A 45 -5.13 10.43 -3.09
CA LEU A 45 -3.86 10.05 -3.73
C LEU A 45 -3.03 9.10 -2.86
N LEU A 46 -2.96 9.36 -1.55
CA LEU A 46 -2.24 8.51 -0.61
C LEU A 46 -2.86 7.10 -0.55
N SER A 47 -4.19 7.00 -0.61
CA SER A 47 -4.91 5.70 -0.64
C SER A 47 -4.52 4.88 -1.87
N GLU A 48 -4.54 5.49 -3.05
CA GLU A 48 -4.15 4.84 -4.30
C GLU A 48 -2.69 4.39 -4.26
N ILE A 49 -1.77 5.26 -3.83
CA ILE A 49 -0.35 4.91 -3.70
C ILE A 49 -0.17 3.70 -2.77
N ILE A 50 -0.80 3.71 -1.58
CA ILE A 50 -0.67 2.60 -0.64
C ILE A 50 -1.28 1.31 -1.17
N TYR A 51 -2.42 1.39 -1.86
CA TYR A 51 -3.06 0.24 -2.48
C TYR A 51 -2.14 -0.41 -3.53
N TRP A 52 -1.57 0.39 -4.44
CA TRP A 52 -0.71 -0.10 -5.52
C TRP A 52 0.68 -0.56 -5.02
N TYR A 53 1.20 0.03 -3.94
CA TYR A 53 2.52 -0.30 -3.41
C TYR A 53 2.48 -1.29 -2.24
N ARG A 54 1.32 -1.88 -1.92
CA ARG A 54 1.26 -2.99 -0.98
C ARG A 54 1.91 -4.23 -1.62
N PRO A 55 2.94 -4.83 -1.00
CA PRO A 55 3.51 -6.07 -1.50
C PRO A 55 2.44 -7.16 -1.41
N SER A 56 2.08 -7.72 -2.56
CA SER A 56 1.12 -8.84 -2.63
C SER A 56 1.88 -10.16 -2.48
N GLU A 57 1.43 -11.00 -1.56
CA GLU A 57 1.94 -12.36 -1.44
C GLU A 57 1.57 -13.14 -2.69
N ILE A 58 2.57 -13.58 -3.46
CA ILE A 58 2.36 -14.61 -4.47
C ILE A 58 2.38 -15.93 -3.71
N ARG A 59 1.23 -16.59 -3.64
CA ARG A 59 1.10 -17.95 -3.14
C ARG A 59 1.03 -18.92 -4.31
N ASP A 60 1.59 -20.11 -4.11
CA ASP A 60 1.39 -21.22 -5.02
C ASP A 60 -0.09 -21.62 -4.99
N GLU A 61 -0.76 -21.62 -6.16
CA GLU A 61 -2.19 -21.92 -6.25
C GLU A 61 -2.52 -23.40 -5.96
N SER A 62 -1.53 -24.29 -6.08
CA SER A 62 -1.69 -25.74 -5.88
C SER A 62 -1.34 -26.20 -4.46
N THR A 63 -0.38 -25.55 -3.80
CA THR A 63 0.09 -25.94 -2.45
C THR A 63 -0.25 -24.91 -1.36
N GLY A 64 -0.59 -23.67 -1.74
CA GLY A 64 -0.82 -22.56 -0.82
C GLY A 64 0.46 -21.95 -0.24
N GLU A 65 1.64 -22.46 -0.59
CA GLU A 65 2.92 -22.00 -0.06
C GLU A 65 3.29 -20.59 -0.57
N LEU A 66 3.94 -19.81 0.29
CA LEU A 66 4.43 -18.48 -0.05
C LEU A 66 5.59 -18.59 -1.06
N LYS A 67 5.34 -18.25 -2.32
CA LYS A 67 6.33 -18.28 -3.42
C LYS A 67 7.15 -16.99 -3.54
N GLY A 68 6.68 -15.87 -2.99
CA GLY A 68 7.41 -14.61 -2.95
C GLY A 68 6.51 -13.39 -2.84
N TRP A 69 7.12 -12.20 -3.00
CA TRP A 69 6.43 -10.92 -2.92
C TRP A 69 6.44 -10.24 -4.29
N ARG A 70 5.28 -9.77 -4.77
CA ARG A 70 5.18 -8.97 -6.00
C ARG A 70 4.98 -7.50 -5.67
N LYS A 71 5.70 -6.62 -6.39
CA LYS A 71 5.31 -5.21 -6.55
C LYS A 71 4.25 -5.12 -7.65
N ALA A 72 3.29 -4.20 -7.55
CA ALA A 72 2.33 -4.00 -8.64
C ALA A 72 3.00 -3.50 -9.93
N PHE A 73 4.10 -2.75 -9.81
CA PHE A 73 4.90 -2.30 -10.94
C PHE A 73 6.31 -2.92 -10.86
N SER A 74 6.68 -3.67 -11.90
CA SER A 74 8.05 -4.10 -12.18
C SER A 74 8.45 -3.52 -13.53
N GLU A 75 9.55 -2.78 -13.55
CA GLU A 75 10.26 -2.41 -14.79
C GLU A 75 10.97 -3.63 -15.38
#